data_AF-A0A3A2J2Z3-F1
#
_entry.id   AF-A0A3A2J2Z3-F1
#
_cell.length_a   1.000
_cell.length_b   1.000
_cell.length_c   1.000
_cell.angle_alpha   90.00
_cell.angle_beta   90.00
_cell.angle_gamma   90.00
#
_symmetry.space_group_name_H-M   'P 1'
#
loop_
_entity.id
_entity.type
_entity.pdbx_description
1 polymer ?
#
loop_
_entity_poly.entity_id
_entity_poly.type
_entity_poly.pdbx_seq_one_letter_code
_entity_poly.pdbx_strand_id
1 'polypeptide(L)'
;MLIKRIITASILATLIALAVFLLPIEYFSLAIGLVVLVGAWEWTNLASVNSMLIRVGFLVALVLPMIGIHFWTQILELVAQLVDWPDIRDYSGALEWLVIPPVIFWIVMMILIRNAPTGVINIQLKTRYKLFIGWFVLISAWMFLSRLKSFYGPEMTMYFFILIWVADIVAYFSGKKWGVTKLAPEISPGKTVAGMYGALLSGLVSAICLNLYNLKYGFNPMIAT
;
A
#
# COMPACT_ATOMS: atom_id res chain seq x y z
N MET A 1 14.33 -25.23 3.13
CA MET A 1 13.98 -23.87 2.64
C MET A 1 12.63 -23.37 3.17
N LEU A 2 11.61 -24.22 3.34
CA LEU A 2 10.28 -23.82 3.83
C LEU A 2 10.29 -23.30 5.28
N ILE A 3 10.98 -23.98 6.19
CA ILE A 3 11.09 -23.58 7.61
C ILE A 3 11.66 -22.16 7.76
N LYS A 4 12.72 -21.83 6.99
CA LYS A 4 13.29 -20.47 6.99
C LYS A 4 12.26 -19.40 6.59
N ARG A 5 11.43 -19.68 5.57
CA ARG A 5 10.36 -18.77 5.14
C ARG A 5 9.28 -18.58 6.20
N ILE A 6 8.89 -19.67 6.88
CA ILE A 6 7.91 -19.61 7.97
C ILE A 6 8.46 -18.76 9.12
N ILE A 7 9.70 -19.00 9.55
CA ILE A 7 10.34 -18.24 10.62
C ILE A 7 10.40 -16.75 10.25
N THR A 8 10.86 -16.40 9.04
CA THR A 8 10.93 -15.00 8.61
C THR A 8 9.55 -14.34 8.56
N ALA A 9 8.54 -15.04 8.02
CA ALA A 9 7.18 -14.52 7.96
C ALA A 9 6.58 -14.31 9.35
N SER A 10 6.79 -15.26 10.28
CA SER A 10 6.31 -15.14 11.66
C SER A 10 6.96 -13.97 12.38
N ILE A 11 8.29 -13.82 12.28
CA ILE A 11 9.02 -12.69 12.88
C ILE A 11 8.50 -11.36 12.32
N LEU A 12 8.37 -11.27 10.99
CA LEU A 12 7.90 -10.04 10.34
C LEU A 12 6.45 -9.71 10.72
N ALA A 13 5.57 -10.71 10.77
CA ALA A 13 4.18 -10.53 11.18
C ALA A 13 4.09 -10.02 12.64
N THR A 14 4.92 -10.56 13.55
CA THR A 14 5.01 -10.08 14.92
C THR A 14 5.55 -8.65 14.98
N LEU A 15 6.61 -8.33 14.24
CA LEU A 15 7.15 -6.96 14.19
C LEU A 15 6.13 -5.95 13.66
N ILE A 16 5.38 -6.32 12.62
CA ILE A 16 4.30 -5.48 12.09
C ILE A 16 3.19 -5.30 13.12
N ALA A 17 2.76 -6.37 13.80
CA ALA A 17 1.75 -6.27 14.85
C ALA A 17 2.21 -5.35 16.00
N LEU A 18 3.45 -5.51 16.47
CA LEU A 18 4.04 -4.64 17.48
C LEU A 18 4.10 -3.18 17.00
N ALA A 19 4.52 -2.95 15.75
CA ALA A 19 4.55 -1.61 15.18
C ALA A 19 3.15 -0.98 15.10
N VAL A 20 2.14 -1.75 14.69
CA VAL A 20 0.76 -1.27 14.56
C VAL A 20 0.15 -0.91 15.91
N PHE A 21 0.30 -1.77 16.93
CA PHE A 21 -0.36 -1.58 18.23
C PHE A 21 0.43 -0.73 19.22
N LEU A 22 1.77 -0.78 19.20
CA LEU A 22 2.60 -0.11 20.23
C LEU A 22 3.16 1.23 19.79
N LEU A 23 3.43 1.44 18.50
CA LEU A 23 4.02 2.71 18.08
C LEU A 23 2.96 3.82 18.04
N PRO A 24 3.25 4.99 18.60
CA PRO A 24 2.51 6.22 18.29
C PRO A 24 2.47 6.48 16.77
N ILE A 25 1.47 7.24 16.30
CA ILE A 25 1.26 7.49 14.87
C ILE A 25 2.51 8.06 14.17
N GLU A 26 3.21 8.97 14.85
CA GLU A 26 4.47 9.58 14.42
C GLU A 26 5.53 8.53 14.07
N TYR A 27 5.83 7.66 15.03
CA TYR A 27 6.85 6.63 14.88
C TYR A 27 6.42 5.50 13.93
N PHE A 28 5.12 5.19 13.87
CA PHE A 28 4.59 4.24 12.90
C PHE A 28 4.77 4.76 11.46
N SER A 29 4.39 6.01 11.21
CA SER A 29 4.55 6.67 9.92
C SER A 29 6.02 6.73 9.49
N LEU A 30 6.92 7.05 10.43
CA LEU A 30 8.37 7.01 10.20
C LEU A 30 8.86 5.60 9.87
N ALA A 31 8.43 4.58 10.63
CA ALA A 31 8.81 3.19 10.40
C ALA A 31 8.40 2.70 9.01
N ILE A 32 7.16 2.97 8.59
CA ILE A 32 6.71 2.66 7.22
C ILE A 32 7.50 3.48 6.20
N GLY A 33 7.81 4.75 6.50
CA GLY A 33 8.63 5.60 5.65
C GLY A 33 10.02 5.02 5.40
N LEU A 34 10.69 4.51 6.44
CA LEU A 34 11.98 3.84 6.30
C LEU A 34 11.89 2.59 5.42
N VAL A 35 10.86 1.76 5.60
CA VAL A 35 10.62 0.59 4.74
C VAL A 35 10.42 1.01 3.28
N VAL A 36 9.66 2.08 3.06
CA VAL A 36 9.41 2.63 1.72
C VAL A 36 10.68 3.21 1.10
N LEU A 37 11.58 3.82 1.88
CA LEU A 37 12.88 4.32 1.38
C LEU A 37 13.82 3.17 0.99
N VAL A 38 13.82 2.07 1.74
CA VAL A 38 14.55 0.85 1.33
C VAL A 38 13.95 0.30 0.03
N GLY A 39 12.62 0.26 -0.08
CA GLY A 39 11.94 -0.12 -1.32
C GLY A 39 12.24 0.81 -2.49
N ALA A 40 12.34 2.12 -2.23
CA ALA A 40 12.72 3.14 -3.21
C ALA A 40 14.14 2.91 -3.73
N TRP A 41 15.08 2.57 -2.84
CA TRP A 41 16.44 2.21 -3.23
C TRP A 41 16.45 1.01 -4.19
N GLU A 42 15.75 -0.07 -3.83
CA GLU A 42 15.64 -1.24 -4.71
C GLU A 42 14.92 -0.93 -6.02
N TRP A 43 13.93 -0.03 -6.00
CA TRP A 43 13.26 0.42 -7.21
C TRP A 43 14.23 1.12 -8.19
N THR A 44 15.20 1.89 -7.69
CA THR A 44 16.21 2.50 -8.57
C THR A 44 17.10 1.46 -9.25
N ASN A 45 17.39 0.33 -8.59
CA ASN A 45 18.07 -0.81 -9.20
C ASN A 45 17.21 -1.42 -10.33
N LEU A 46 15.91 -1.62 -10.08
CA LEU A 46 14.95 -2.13 -11.08
C LEU A 46 14.77 -1.17 -12.28
N ALA A 47 14.89 0.13 -12.04
CA ALA A 47 14.86 1.15 -13.08
C ALA A 47 16.20 1.28 -13.85
N SER A 48 17.20 0.45 -13.53
CA SER A 48 18.55 0.46 -14.12
C SER A 48 19.28 1.80 -13.94
N VAL A 49 19.06 2.47 -12.82
CA VAL A 49 19.74 3.73 -12.48
C VAL A 49 21.05 3.42 -11.75
N ASN A 50 22.18 3.70 -12.39
CA ASN A 50 23.50 3.48 -11.80
C ASN A 50 24.10 4.74 -11.15
N SER A 51 23.60 5.93 -11.48
CA SER A 51 24.11 7.19 -10.92
C SER A 51 23.63 7.40 -9.48
N MET A 52 24.58 7.52 -8.55
CA MET A 52 24.31 7.80 -7.14
C MET A 52 23.49 9.09 -6.94
N LEU A 53 23.78 10.13 -7.73
CA LEU A 53 23.10 11.42 -7.64
C LEU A 53 21.60 11.30 -7.98
N ILE A 54 21.25 10.49 -8.98
CA ILE A 54 19.86 10.24 -9.35
C ILE A 54 19.16 9.40 -8.27
N ARG A 55 19.84 8.44 -7.65
CA ARG A 55 19.28 7.63 -6.56
C ARG A 55 18.96 8.48 -5.33
N VAL A 56 19.91 9.32 -4.90
CA VAL A 56 19.69 10.25 -3.79
C VAL A 56 18.60 11.26 -4.16
N GLY A 57 18.63 11.80 -5.38
CA GLY A 57 17.58 12.70 -5.86
C GLY A 57 16.19 12.05 -5.84
N PHE A 58 16.08 10.77 -6.19
CA PHE A 58 14.83 10.01 -6.13
C PHE A 58 14.32 9.84 -4.69
N LEU A 59 15.22 9.51 -3.75
CA LEU A 59 14.87 9.42 -2.33
C LEU A 59 14.40 10.77 -1.77
N VAL A 60 15.14 11.85 -2.06
CA VAL A 60 14.76 13.21 -1.63
C VAL A 60 13.41 13.62 -2.22
N ALA A 61 13.20 13.36 -3.50
CA ALA A 61 11.92 13.62 -4.16
C ALA A 61 10.75 12.84 -3.53
N LEU A 62 11.01 11.70 -2.90
CA LEU A 62 10.03 10.91 -2.16
C LEU A 62 9.81 11.43 -0.73
N VAL A 63 10.87 11.82 -0.02
CA VAL A 63 10.80 12.34 1.35
C VAL A 63 10.09 13.70 1.43
N LEU A 64 10.36 14.62 0.50
CA LEU A 64 9.76 15.96 0.51
C LEU A 64 8.22 15.96 0.61
N PRO A 65 7.48 15.26 -0.26
CA PRO A 65 6.03 15.19 -0.17
C PRO A 65 5.55 14.36 1.03
N MET A 66 6.33 13.38 1.53
CA MET A 66 5.99 12.69 2.78
C MET A 66 5.98 13.66 3.97
N ILE A 67 7.01 14.51 4.08
CA ILE A 67 7.07 15.56 5.11
C ILE A 67 5.90 16.54 4.93
N GLY A 68 5.62 16.96 3.70
CA GLY A 68 4.51 17.88 3.41
C GLY A 68 3.13 17.31 3.79
N ILE A 69 2.88 16.03 3.48
CA ILE A 69 1.63 15.34 3.85
C ILE A 69 1.54 15.15 5.37
N HIS A 70 2.66 14.79 6.01
CA HIS A 70 2.71 14.54 7.44
C HIS A 70 2.43 15.79 8.27
N PHE A 71 3.02 16.93 7.86
CA PHE A 71 2.85 18.22 8.53
C PHE A 71 1.77 19.10 7.88
N TRP A 72 0.86 18.53 7.11
CA TRP A 72 -0.10 19.29 6.31
C TRP A 72 -0.95 20.26 7.14
N THR A 73 -1.45 19.82 8.30
CA THR A 73 -2.28 20.66 9.17
C THR A 73 -1.47 21.80 9.80
N GLN A 74 -0.21 21.55 10.17
CA GLN A 74 0.70 22.57 10.68
C GLN A 74 1.10 23.56 9.58
N ILE A 75 1.25 23.10 8.34
CA ILE A 75 1.50 23.96 7.18
C ILE A 75 0.30 24.86 6.93
N LEU A 76 -0.93 24.32 6.93
CA LEU A 76 -2.14 25.13 6.78
C LEU A 76 -2.29 26.16 7.91
N GLU A 77 -1.96 25.77 9.15
CA GLU A 77 -1.95 26.68 10.30
C GLU A 77 -0.96 27.84 10.10
N LEU A 78 0.26 27.54 9.67
CA LEU A 78 1.28 28.54 9.39
C LEU A 78 0.84 29.48 8.26
N VAL A 79 0.28 28.94 7.18
CA VAL A 79 -0.21 29.73 6.03
C VAL A 79 -1.38 30.61 6.44
N ALA A 80 -2.32 30.10 7.23
CA ALA A 80 -3.46 30.87 7.73
C ALA A 80 -3.01 32.09 8.54
N GLN A 81 -1.97 31.93 9.37
CA GLN A 81 -1.37 33.03 10.15
C GLN A 81 -0.60 34.03 9.28
N LEU A 82 0.15 33.55 8.27
CA LEU A 82 0.96 34.40 7.40
C LEU A 82 0.13 35.23 6.41
N VAL A 83 -0.98 34.69 5.94
CA VAL A 83 -1.84 35.28 4.90
C VAL A 83 -3.07 35.98 5.48
N ASP A 84 -3.26 35.90 6.81
CA ASP A 84 -4.44 36.41 7.53
C ASP A 84 -5.75 35.87 6.94
N TRP A 85 -5.74 34.60 6.53
CA TRP A 85 -6.89 33.91 5.95
C TRP A 85 -7.21 32.62 6.72
N PRO A 86 -8.06 32.69 7.76
CA PRO A 86 -8.36 31.58 8.65
C PRO A 86 -9.06 30.40 7.96
N ASP A 87 -9.88 30.65 6.94
CA ASP A 87 -10.67 29.62 6.26
C ASP A 87 -9.81 28.61 5.47
N ILE A 88 -8.52 28.91 5.26
CA ILE A 88 -7.57 27.95 4.66
C ILE A 88 -7.52 26.63 5.44
N ARG A 89 -7.77 26.67 6.76
CA ARG A 89 -7.79 25.48 7.62
C ARG A 89 -8.89 24.48 7.24
N ASP A 90 -9.99 24.95 6.65
CA ASP A 90 -11.11 24.10 6.25
C ASP A 90 -10.75 23.19 5.06
N TYR A 91 -9.69 23.53 4.33
CA TYR A 91 -9.14 22.70 3.24
C TYR A 91 -8.25 21.56 3.75
N SER A 92 -8.21 21.27 5.05
CA SER A 92 -7.45 20.15 5.61
C SER A 92 -7.84 18.79 5.01
N GLY A 93 -9.11 18.63 4.61
CA GLY A 93 -9.64 17.46 3.89
C GLY A 93 -9.14 17.28 2.45
N ALA A 94 -8.43 18.28 1.87
CA ALA A 94 -7.93 18.20 0.49
C ALA A 94 -7.04 16.96 0.24
N LEU A 95 -6.30 16.52 1.26
CA LEU A 95 -5.46 15.32 1.18
C LEU A 95 -6.26 14.03 0.94
N GLU A 96 -7.54 13.96 1.29
CA GLU A 96 -8.36 12.76 1.03
C GLU A 96 -8.54 12.51 -0.46
N TRP A 97 -8.54 13.57 -1.27
CA TRP A 97 -8.62 13.48 -2.72
C TRP A 97 -7.37 12.85 -3.35
N LEU A 98 -6.23 12.85 -2.64
CA LEU A 98 -5.01 12.17 -3.11
C LEU A 98 -5.14 10.64 -3.16
N VAL A 99 -6.19 10.07 -2.57
CA VAL A 99 -6.53 8.64 -2.65
C VAL A 99 -7.02 8.24 -4.05
N ILE A 100 -7.64 9.17 -4.78
CA ILE A 100 -8.30 8.87 -6.05
C ILE A 100 -7.30 8.46 -7.15
N PRO A 101 -6.21 9.20 -7.40
CA PRO A 101 -5.26 8.83 -8.46
C PRO A 101 -4.67 7.43 -8.29
N PRO A 102 -4.22 7.00 -7.09
CA PRO A 102 -3.70 5.65 -6.90
C PRO A 102 -4.73 4.55 -7.15
N VAL A 103 -5.99 4.76 -6.75
CA VAL A 103 -7.08 3.80 -6.99
C VAL A 103 -7.34 3.68 -8.50
N ILE A 104 -7.45 4.81 -9.20
CA ILE A 104 -7.61 4.83 -10.67
C ILE A 104 -6.42 4.14 -11.34
N PHE A 105 -5.19 4.44 -10.91
CA PHE A 105 -3.99 3.82 -11.42
C PHE A 105 -4.04 2.29 -11.30
N TRP A 106 -4.40 1.75 -10.14
CA TRP A 106 -4.48 0.29 -9.97
C TRP A 106 -5.62 -0.34 -10.77
N ILE A 107 -6.78 0.32 -10.89
CA ILE A 107 -7.88 -0.14 -11.76
C ILE A 107 -7.42 -0.20 -13.22
N VAL A 108 -6.79 0.88 -13.71
CA VAL A 108 -6.26 0.94 -15.09
C VAL A 108 -5.19 -0.12 -15.29
N MET A 109 -4.25 -0.29 -14.37
CA MET A 109 -3.21 -1.31 -14.47
C MET A 109 -3.79 -2.73 -14.49
N MET A 110 -4.83 -3.02 -13.68
CA MET A 110 -5.52 -4.31 -13.74
C MET A 110 -6.17 -4.57 -15.10
N ILE A 111 -6.83 -3.57 -15.68
CA ILE A 111 -7.46 -3.68 -17.01
C ILE A 111 -6.39 -3.89 -18.09
N LEU A 112 -5.30 -3.12 -18.06
CA LEU A 112 -4.19 -3.23 -19.03
C LEU A 112 -3.50 -4.59 -18.95
N ILE A 113 -3.17 -5.05 -17.75
CA ILE A 113 -2.53 -6.36 -17.50
C ILE A 113 -3.41 -7.50 -18.00
N ARG A 114 -4.74 -7.38 -17.84
CA ARG A 114 -5.69 -8.41 -18.27
C ARG A 114 -5.90 -8.44 -19.78
N ASN A 115 -6.00 -7.27 -20.42
CA ASN A 115 -6.39 -7.16 -21.82
C ASN A 115 -5.20 -7.18 -22.78
N ALA A 116 -4.02 -6.75 -22.34
CA ALA A 116 -2.82 -6.65 -23.17
C ALA A 116 -1.55 -7.09 -22.43
N PRO A 117 -1.47 -8.35 -21.94
CA PRO A 117 -0.32 -8.83 -21.16
C PRO A 117 1.00 -8.76 -21.94
N THR A 118 1.03 -9.24 -23.20
CA THR A 118 2.18 -9.11 -24.10
C THR A 118 2.58 -7.66 -24.35
N GLY A 119 1.57 -6.79 -24.51
CA GLY A 119 1.75 -5.35 -24.65
C GLY A 119 2.52 -4.80 -23.46
N VAL A 120 1.99 -5.01 -22.24
CA VAL A 120 2.59 -4.49 -20.99
C VAL A 120 4.02 -4.99 -20.78
N ILE A 121 4.31 -6.25 -21.08
CA ILE A 121 5.67 -6.82 -20.94
C ILE A 121 6.66 -6.17 -21.92
N ASN A 122 6.21 -5.95 -23.16
CA ASN A 122 7.08 -5.45 -24.24
C ASN A 122 7.21 -3.92 -24.25
N ILE A 123 6.50 -3.19 -23.39
CA ILE A 123 6.67 -1.73 -23.29
C ILE A 123 8.08 -1.44 -22.78
N GLN A 124 8.92 -0.92 -23.68
CA GLN A 124 10.21 -0.33 -23.32
C GLN A 124 9.99 1.06 -22.72
N LEU A 125 9.63 1.12 -21.44
CA LEU A 125 9.51 2.38 -20.72
C LEU A 125 10.88 3.04 -20.54
N LYS A 126 10.99 4.32 -20.92
CA LYS A 126 12.14 5.16 -20.56
C LYS A 126 12.31 5.21 -19.04
N THR A 127 13.54 5.30 -18.56
CA THR A 127 13.88 5.33 -17.12
C THR A 127 13.06 6.35 -16.33
N ARG A 128 12.81 7.54 -16.91
CA ARG A 128 11.99 8.58 -16.27
C ARG A 128 10.57 8.11 -15.90
N TYR A 129 9.94 7.28 -16.73
CA TYR A 129 8.60 6.77 -16.46
C TYR A 129 8.63 5.65 -15.42
N LYS A 130 9.66 4.80 -15.43
CA LYS A 130 9.87 3.79 -14.39
C LYS A 130 10.06 4.43 -13.02
N LEU A 131 10.86 5.50 -12.94
CA LEU A 131 11.04 6.27 -11.72
C LEU A 131 9.74 6.95 -11.29
N PHE A 132 9.02 7.59 -12.19
CA PHE A 132 7.73 8.22 -11.86
C PHE A 132 6.71 7.21 -11.31
N ILE A 133 6.57 6.03 -11.94
CA ILE A 133 5.70 4.96 -11.45
C ILE A 133 6.13 4.50 -10.05
N GLY A 134 7.43 4.30 -9.84
CA GLY A 134 7.96 3.93 -8.53
C GLY A 134 7.66 4.97 -7.46
N TRP A 135 7.97 6.22 -7.75
CA TRP A 135 7.68 7.34 -6.86
C TRP A 135 6.20 7.37 -6.48
N PHE A 136 5.32 7.29 -7.49
CA PHE A 136 3.87 7.33 -7.32
C PHE A 136 3.33 6.14 -6.50
N VAL A 137 3.77 4.91 -6.79
CA VAL A 137 3.32 3.71 -6.05
C VAL A 137 3.82 3.74 -4.60
N LEU A 138 5.07 4.11 -4.39
CA LEU A 138 5.71 4.10 -3.07
C LEU A 138 5.17 5.19 -2.16
N ILE A 139 5.00 6.42 -2.66
CA ILE A 139 4.40 7.50 -1.87
C ILE A 139 2.95 7.19 -1.51
N SER A 140 2.20 6.61 -2.45
CA SER A 140 0.81 6.19 -2.21
C SER A 140 0.76 5.15 -1.09
N ALA A 141 1.61 4.11 -1.15
CA ALA A 141 1.64 3.06 -0.13
C ALA A 141 1.91 3.61 1.28
N TRP A 142 2.89 4.50 1.42
CA TRP A 142 3.18 5.17 2.69
C TRP A 142 2.00 6.01 3.18
N MET A 143 1.42 6.83 2.29
CA MET A 143 0.31 7.72 2.61
C MET A 143 -0.92 6.94 3.07
N PHE A 144 -1.30 5.89 2.34
CA PHE A 144 -2.45 5.03 2.69
C PHE A 144 -2.28 4.36 4.05
N LEU A 145 -1.14 3.72 4.30
CA LEU A 145 -0.91 3.03 5.57
C LEU A 145 -0.88 4.00 6.76
N SER A 146 -0.22 5.15 6.59
CA SER A 146 -0.13 6.17 7.64
C SER A 146 -1.51 6.77 7.95
N ARG A 147 -2.30 7.08 6.91
CA ARG A 147 -3.68 7.56 7.04
C ARG A 147 -4.60 6.49 7.63
N LEU A 148 -4.48 5.24 7.21
CA LEU A 148 -5.30 4.15 7.74
C LEU A 148 -5.18 4.05 9.25
N LYS A 149 -3.96 4.10 9.78
CA LYS A 149 -3.73 4.10 11.24
C LYS A 149 -4.21 5.37 11.93
N SER A 150 -4.05 6.53 11.28
CA SER A 150 -4.46 7.81 11.86
C SER A 150 -5.98 7.96 11.97
N PHE A 151 -6.74 7.51 10.97
CA PHE A 151 -8.19 7.73 10.88
C PHE A 151 -9.00 6.54 11.42
N TYR A 152 -8.54 5.32 11.18
CA TYR A 152 -9.27 4.10 11.52
C TYR A 152 -8.64 3.29 12.66
N GLY A 153 -7.51 3.77 13.19
CA GLY A 153 -6.84 3.17 14.34
C GLY A 153 -6.02 1.91 14.01
N PRO A 154 -5.36 1.35 15.05
CA PRO A 154 -4.49 0.19 14.91
C PRO A 154 -5.26 -1.09 14.56
N GLU A 155 -6.49 -1.24 15.02
CA GLU A 155 -7.32 -2.43 14.75
C GLU A 155 -7.64 -2.59 13.26
N MET A 156 -8.09 -1.52 12.59
CA MET A 156 -8.34 -1.54 11.14
C MET A 156 -7.05 -1.68 10.34
N THR A 157 -5.95 -1.09 10.82
CA THR A 157 -4.63 -1.25 10.21
C THR A 157 -4.19 -2.72 10.27
N MET A 158 -4.38 -3.39 11.41
CA MET A 158 -4.06 -4.80 11.56
C MET A 158 -4.99 -5.67 10.71
N TYR A 159 -6.29 -5.35 10.67
CA TYR A 159 -7.26 -6.03 9.80
C TYR A 159 -6.83 -5.94 8.33
N PHE A 160 -6.35 -4.79 7.86
CA PHE A 160 -5.83 -4.63 6.50
C PHE A 160 -4.66 -5.57 6.20
N PHE A 161 -3.69 -5.69 7.12
CA PHE A 161 -2.59 -6.66 6.97
C PHE A 161 -3.09 -8.10 6.96
N ILE A 162 -3.99 -8.46 7.87
CA ILE A 162 -4.60 -9.80 7.93
C ILE A 162 -5.32 -10.11 6.63
N LEU A 163 -6.09 -9.17 6.08
CA LEU A 163 -6.81 -9.32 4.83
C LEU A 163 -5.85 -9.66 3.67
N ILE A 164 -4.72 -8.95 3.57
CA ILE A 164 -3.70 -9.21 2.55
C ILE A 164 -3.07 -10.60 2.76
N TRP A 165 -2.65 -10.92 3.98
CA TRP A 165 -2.00 -12.20 4.28
C TRP A 165 -2.93 -13.39 4.04
N VAL A 166 -4.18 -13.30 4.48
CA VAL A 166 -5.20 -14.33 4.26
C VAL A 166 -5.47 -14.49 2.77
N ALA A 167 -5.61 -13.39 2.02
CA ALA A 167 -5.82 -13.44 0.57
C ALA A 167 -4.67 -14.16 -0.16
N ASP A 168 -3.42 -13.84 0.18
CA ASP A 168 -2.24 -14.48 -0.41
C ASP A 168 -2.14 -15.97 -0.07
N ILE A 169 -2.41 -16.33 1.19
CA ILE A 169 -2.41 -17.73 1.65
C ILE A 169 -3.49 -18.52 0.91
N VAL A 170 -4.72 -18.02 0.86
CA VAL A 170 -5.84 -18.71 0.22
C VAL A 170 -5.61 -18.79 -1.30
N ALA A 171 -5.12 -17.73 -1.95
CA ALA A 171 -4.77 -17.77 -3.37
C ALA A 171 -3.71 -18.83 -3.69
N TYR A 172 -2.69 -18.95 -2.84
CA TYR A 172 -1.65 -19.97 -3.00
C TYR A 172 -2.22 -21.39 -2.89
N PHE A 173 -2.98 -21.67 -1.83
CA PHE A 173 -3.52 -23.01 -1.60
C PHE A 173 -4.61 -23.39 -2.59
N SER A 174 -5.54 -22.47 -2.90
CA SER A 174 -6.59 -22.73 -3.87
C SER A 174 -6.01 -22.87 -5.28
N GLY A 175 -5.02 -22.04 -5.62
CA GLY A 175 -4.32 -22.11 -6.89
C GLY A 175 -3.49 -23.38 -7.05
N LYS A 176 -2.88 -23.88 -5.98
CA LYS A 176 -2.13 -25.15 -6.01
C LYS A 176 -3.03 -26.38 -6.11
N LYS A 177 -4.19 -26.36 -5.45
CA LYS A 177 -5.10 -27.52 -5.38
C LYS A 177 -6.07 -27.61 -6.56
N TRP A 178 -6.60 -26.48 -7.03
CA TRP A 178 -7.64 -26.42 -8.06
C TRP A 178 -7.26 -25.57 -9.28
N GLY A 179 -6.04 -25.04 -9.34
CA GLY A 179 -5.61 -24.13 -10.41
C GLY A 179 -5.27 -24.83 -11.72
N VAL A 180 -6.28 -25.08 -12.55
CA VAL A 180 -6.11 -25.55 -13.92
C VAL A 180 -5.85 -24.38 -14.87
N THR A 181 -6.74 -23.38 -14.88
CA THR A 181 -6.64 -22.22 -15.77
C THR A 181 -5.69 -21.17 -15.21
N LYS A 182 -4.67 -20.80 -16.00
CA LYS A 182 -3.72 -19.74 -15.68
C LYS A 182 -4.35 -18.35 -15.84
N LEU A 183 -3.99 -17.42 -14.95
CA LEU A 183 -4.54 -16.07 -14.96
C LEU A 183 -3.83 -15.16 -15.98
N ALA A 184 -2.50 -15.16 -15.96
CA ALA A 184 -1.66 -14.37 -16.85
C ALA A 184 -0.35 -15.13 -17.12
N PRO A 185 -0.35 -16.10 -18.07
CA PRO A 185 0.79 -16.99 -18.32
C PRO A 185 2.08 -16.24 -18.63
N GLU A 186 1.97 -15.14 -19.37
CA GLU A 186 3.09 -14.37 -19.89
C GLU A 186 3.79 -13.53 -18.82
N ILE A 187 3.04 -13.07 -17.81
CA ILE A 187 3.56 -12.20 -16.73
C ILE A 187 3.99 -13.04 -15.52
N SER A 188 3.16 -14.02 -15.14
CA SER A 188 3.35 -14.81 -13.93
C SER A 188 2.73 -16.21 -14.09
N PRO A 189 3.49 -17.21 -14.55
CA PRO A 189 2.98 -18.56 -14.86
C PRO A 189 2.43 -19.31 -13.63
N GLY A 190 2.77 -18.87 -12.42
CA GLY A 190 2.28 -19.44 -11.16
C GLY A 190 0.85 -19.02 -10.77
N LYS A 191 0.30 -17.94 -11.35
CA LYS A 191 -1.03 -17.43 -10.96
C LYS A 191 -2.15 -18.13 -11.71
N THR A 192 -3.20 -18.53 -10.99
CA THR A 192 -4.35 -19.26 -11.54
C THR A 192 -5.66 -18.55 -11.24
N VAL A 193 -6.68 -18.79 -12.07
CA VAL A 193 -8.03 -18.22 -11.90
C VAL A 193 -8.68 -18.73 -10.61
N ALA A 194 -8.48 -20.00 -10.26
CA ALA A 194 -8.92 -20.56 -8.98
C ALA A 194 -8.24 -19.89 -7.77
N GLY A 195 -6.96 -19.52 -7.91
CA GLY A 195 -6.23 -18.70 -6.95
C GLY A 195 -6.91 -17.36 -6.71
N MET A 196 -7.21 -16.63 -7.79
CA MET A 196 -7.87 -15.32 -7.75
C MET A 196 -9.24 -15.39 -7.06
N TYR A 197 -10.12 -16.31 -7.48
CA TYR A 197 -11.44 -16.44 -6.85
C TYR A 197 -11.35 -16.92 -5.39
N GLY A 198 -10.35 -17.74 -5.05
CA GLY A 198 -10.06 -18.10 -3.66
C GLY A 198 -9.72 -16.88 -2.80
N ALA A 199 -8.86 -15.99 -3.29
CA ALA A 199 -8.56 -14.73 -2.60
C ALA A 199 -9.81 -13.86 -2.43
N LEU A 200 -10.63 -13.70 -3.48
CA LEU A 200 -11.86 -12.91 -3.40
C LEU A 200 -12.84 -13.47 -2.35
N LEU A 201 -13.03 -14.80 -2.32
CA LEU A 201 -13.85 -15.47 -1.33
C LEU A 201 -13.30 -15.26 0.09
N SER A 202 -11.97 -15.34 0.27
CA SER A 202 -11.35 -15.11 1.58
C SER A 202 -11.51 -13.66 2.05
N GLY A 203 -11.53 -12.69 1.14
CA GLY A 203 -11.85 -11.30 1.45
C GLY A 203 -13.29 -11.14 1.93
N LEU A 204 -14.25 -11.78 1.26
CA LEU A 204 -15.66 -11.81 1.68
C LEU A 204 -15.80 -12.43 3.09
N VAL A 205 -15.16 -13.56 3.33
CA VAL A 205 -15.17 -14.23 4.64
C VAL A 205 -14.55 -13.33 5.72
N SER A 206 -13.43 -12.66 5.41
CA SER A 206 -12.77 -11.73 6.33
C SER A 206 -13.68 -10.55 6.70
N ALA A 207 -14.43 -10.02 5.73
CA ALA A 207 -15.40 -8.95 5.97
C ALA A 207 -16.56 -9.41 6.87
N ILE A 208 -17.08 -10.62 6.66
CA ILE A 208 -18.10 -11.22 7.52
C ILE A 208 -17.55 -11.41 8.95
N CYS A 209 -16.32 -11.92 9.09
CA CYS A 209 -15.67 -12.05 10.39
C CYS A 209 -15.51 -10.71 11.12
N LEU A 210 -15.12 -9.65 10.40
CA LEU A 210 -15.03 -8.30 10.97
C LEU A 210 -16.40 -7.80 11.44
N ASN A 211 -17.45 -8.02 10.65
CA ASN A 211 -18.81 -7.61 11.02
C ASN A 211 -19.31 -8.35 12.28
N LEU A 212 -19.08 -9.66 12.37
CA LEU A 212 -19.41 -10.44 13.57
C LEU A 212 -18.61 -10.01 14.80
N TYR A 213 -17.33 -9.66 14.61
CA TYR A 213 -16.50 -9.11 15.69
C TYR A 213 -17.04 -7.76 16.18
N ASN A 214 -17.42 -6.87 15.26
CA ASN A 214 -18.09 -5.62 15.57
C ASN A 214 -19.37 -5.84 16.40
N LEU A 215 -20.30 -6.67 15.91
CA LEU A 215 -21.56 -6.95 16.61
C LEU A 215 -21.37 -7.49 18.03
N LYS A 216 -20.30 -8.26 18.27
CA LYS A 216 -20.03 -8.88 19.56
C LYS A 216 -19.30 -7.98 20.55
N TYR A 217 -18.35 -7.17 20.08
CA TYR A 217 -17.46 -6.38 20.94
C TYR A 217 -17.70 -4.87 20.86
N GLY A 218 -18.69 -4.42 20.08
CA GLY A 218 -19.00 -3.01 19.90
C GLY A 218 -17.88 -2.25 19.18
N PHE A 219 -17.03 -2.94 18.43
CA PHE A 219 -16.01 -2.30 17.61
C PHE A 219 -16.74 -1.52 16.52
N ASN A 220 -16.79 -0.19 16.60
CA ASN A 220 -17.37 0.62 15.55
C ASN A 220 -16.26 0.93 14.53
N PRO A 221 -16.07 0.13 13.45
CA PRO A 221 -15.33 0.67 12.34
C PRO A 221 -16.15 1.88 11.93
N MET A 222 -15.59 3.08 12.01
CA MET A 222 -16.18 4.24 11.34
C MET A 222 -16.17 3.96 9.84
N ILE A 223 -17.02 3.05 9.38
CA ILE A 223 -17.56 3.04 8.05
C ILE A 223 -18.44 4.29 8.09
N ALA A 224 -17.92 5.37 7.51
CA ALA A 224 -18.55 6.68 7.44
C ALA A 224 -20.08 6.53 7.36
N THR A 225 -20.75 6.90 8.45
CA THR A 225 -22.15 7.33 8.44
C THR A 225 -22.22 8.75 7.94
#